data_AF-A0A2W6XFQ3-F1
#
_entry.id   AF-A0A2W6XFQ3-F1
#
_cell.length_a   1.000
_cell.length_b   1.000
_cell.length_c   1.000
_cell.angle_alpha   90.00
_cell.angle_beta   90.00
_cell.angle_gamma   90.00
#
_symmetry.space_group_name_H-M   'P 1'
#
loop_
_entity.id
_entity.type
_entity.pdbx_description
1 polymer ?
#
loop_
_entity_poly.entity_id
_entity_poly.type
_entity_poly.pdbx_seq_one_letter_code
_entity_poly.pdbx_strand_id
1 'polypeptide(L)'
;MIGFGAVARARWANAGRVTACTLGAYGITALVTAALSRLLVRLGMDAVEAVTGVTLASFALFAVIAMSAFHARSPTRAWIIMILLALPPALLLLALSE
;
A
#
# COMPACT_ATOMS: atom_id res chain seq x y z
N MET A 1 -13.32 -22.87 -28.48
CA MET A 1 -12.93 -21.50 -28.91
C MET A 1 -12.89 -20.59 -27.70
N ILE A 2 -11.72 -20.14 -27.27
CA ILE A 2 -11.62 -19.10 -26.24
C ILE A 2 -12.09 -17.80 -26.92
N GLY A 3 -13.29 -17.33 -26.60
CA GLY A 3 -13.80 -16.09 -27.17
C GLY A 3 -12.86 -14.93 -26.84
N PHE A 4 -12.54 -14.08 -27.81
CA PHE A 4 -11.66 -12.92 -27.63
C PHE A 4 -12.02 -12.07 -26.40
N GLY A 5 -13.31 -12.03 -26.02
CA GLY A 5 -13.78 -11.36 -24.79
C GLY A 5 -13.30 -12.00 -23.48
N ALA A 6 -13.08 -13.32 -23.41
CA ALA A 6 -12.55 -13.97 -22.22
C ALA A 6 -11.06 -13.63 -21.99
N VAL A 7 -10.29 -13.58 -23.08
CA VAL A 7 -8.88 -13.16 -23.06
C VAL A 7 -8.77 -11.69 -22.65
N ALA A 8 -9.60 -10.81 -23.23
CA ALA A 8 -9.64 -9.40 -22.86
C ALA A 8 -9.96 -9.20 -21.37
N ARG A 9 -10.97 -9.89 -20.82
CA ARG A 9 -11.30 -9.85 -19.39
C ARG A 9 -10.14 -10.29 -18.49
N ALA A 10 -9.45 -11.36 -18.86
CA ALA A 10 -8.29 -11.84 -18.11
C ALA A 10 -7.13 -10.82 -18.12
N ARG A 11 -6.87 -10.18 -19.26
CA ARG A 11 -5.85 -9.13 -19.38
C ARG A 11 -6.18 -7.91 -18.53
N TRP A 12 -7.43 -7.45 -18.55
CA TRP A 12 -7.89 -6.34 -17.69
C TRP A 12 -7.80 -6.68 -16.21
N ALA A 13 -8.13 -7.92 -15.83
CA ALA A 13 -7.98 -8.38 -14.45
C ALA A 13 -6.51 -8.36 -14.00
N ASN A 14 -5.60 -8.80 -14.86
CA ASN A 14 -4.16 -8.76 -14.57
C ASN A 14 -3.63 -7.32 -14.51
N ALA A 15 -4.03 -6.45 -15.44
CA ALA A 15 -3.68 -5.04 -15.40
C ALA A 15 -4.13 -4.39 -14.08
N GLY A 16 -5.37 -4.64 -13.64
CA GLY A 16 -5.88 -4.14 -12.37
C GLY A 16 -5.08 -4.62 -11.15
N ARG A 17 -4.61 -5.87 -11.16
CA ARG A 17 -3.75 -6.42 -10.09
C ARG A 17 -2.35 -5.83 -10.11
N VAL A 18 -1.75 -5.66 -11.29
CA VAL A 18 -0.44 -5.03 -11.44
C VAL A 18 -0.49 -3.60 -10.93
N THR A 19 -1.51 -2.82 -11.32
CA THR A 19 -1.67 -1.44 -10.82
C THR A 19 -1.92 -1.39 -9.31
N ALA A 20 -2.70 -2.32 -8.76
CA ALA A 20 -2.88 -2.43 -7.30
C ALA A 20 -1.56 -2.75 -6.60
N CYS A 21 -0.82 -3.73 -7.09
CA CYS A 21 0.46 -4.17 -6.54
C CYS A 21 1.55 -3.08 -6.65
N THR A 22 1.55 -2.26 -7.68
CA THR A 22 2.55 -1.20 -7.84
C THR A 22 2.10 0.07 -7.15
N LEU A 23 1.13 0.78 -7.73
CA LEU A 23 0.70 2.09 -7.27
C LEU A 23 -0.03 2.02 -5.93
N GLY A 24 -0.92 1.04 -5.77
CA GLY A 24 -1.63 0.86 -4.50
C GLY A 24 -0.67 0.54 -3.35
N ALA A 25 0.21 -0.45 -3.55
CA ALA A 25 1.10 -0.89 -2.48
C ALA A 25 2.09 0.21 -2.10
N TYR A 26 2.63 0.91 -3.11
CA TYR A 26 3.53 2.05 -2.93
C TYR A 26 2.84 3.18 -2.17
N GLY A 27 1.62 3.56 -2.58
CA GLY A 27 0.85 4.61 -1.92
C GLY A 27 0.60 4.32 -0.45
N ILE A 28 0.21 3.08 -0.11
CA ILE A 28 0.00 2.67 1.29
C ILE A 28 1.31 2.68 2.06
N THR A 29 2.39 2.12 1.50
CA THR A 29 3.68 2.11 2.22
C THR A 29 4.21 3.50 2.43
N ALA A 30 4.13 4.39 1.45
CA ALA A 30 4.52 5.79 1.61
C ALA A 30 3.72 6.49 2.72
N LEU A 31 2.39 6.28 2.77
CA LEU A 31 1.53 6.81 3.83
C LEU A 31 1.93 6.28 5.22
N VAL A 32 2.11 4.97 5.34
CA VAL A 32 2.54 4.33 6.59
C VAL A 32 3.92 4.85 7.02
N THR A 33 4.86 4.94 6.08
CA THR A 33 6.20 5.44 6.35
C THR A 33 6.15 6.86 6.88
N ALA A 34 5.44 7.76 6.19
CA ALA A 34 5.29 9.15 6.63
C ALA A 34 4.63 9.26 8.01
N ALA A 35 3.54 8.52 8.24
CA ALA A 35 2.78 8.57 9.48
C ALA A 35 3.60 8.03 10.67
N LEU A 36 4.25 6.88 10.51
CA LEU A 36 5.05 6.26 11.57
C LEU A 36 6.32 7.05 11.86
N SER A 37 7.02 7.57 10.84
CA SER A 37 8.19 8.41 11.07
C SER A 37 7.83 9.66 11.89
N ARG A 38 6.72 10.34 11.57
CA ARG A 38 6.26 11.48 12.38
C ARG A 38 5.82 11.08 13.79
N LEU A 39 5.14 9.95 13.93
CA LEU A 39 4.72 9.45 15.24
C LEU A 39 5.94 9.18 16.14
N LEU A 40 6.96 8.49 15.63
CA LEU A 40 8.19 8.21 16.37
C LEU A 40 8.93 9.48 16.77
N VAL A 41 9.00 10.47 15.88
CA VAL A 41 9.58 11.79 16.21
C VAL A 41 8.79 12.48 17.32
N ARG A 42 7.46 12.45 17.29
CA ARG A 42 6.62 13.02 18.36
C ARG A 42 6.77 12.27 19.70
N LEU A 43 7.18 11.01 19.66
CA LEU A 43 7.52 10.21 20.84
C LEU A 43 8.95 10.46 21.35
N GLY A 44 9.71 11.37 20.73
CA GLY A 44 11.03 11.80 21.17
C GLY A 44 12.20 11.10 20.48
N MET A 45 11.95 10.29 19.44
CA MET A 45 13.02 9.69 18.62
C MET A 45 13.67 10.74 17.72
N ASP A 46 14.97 10.58 17.45
CA ASP A 46 15.66 11.41 16.46
C ASP A 46 15.04 11.24 15.06
N ALA A 47 14.94 12.33 14.31
CA ALA A 47 14.28 12.35 13.01
C ALA A 47 14.99 11.47 11.96
N VAL A 48 16.31 11.45 11.96
CA VAL A 48 17.09 10.64 11.01
C VAL A 48 16.93 9.17 11.34
N GLU A 49 17.00 8.80 12.62
CA GLU A 49 16.81 7.43 13.07
C GLU A 49 15.39 6.92 12.75
N ALA A 50 14.36 7.71 13.07
CA ALA A 50 12.97 7.37 12.83
C ALA A 50 12.67 7.17 11.33
N VAL A 51 13.11 8.10 10.47
CA VAL A 51 12.88 8.00 9.02
C VAL A 51 13.65 6.82 8.43
N THR A 52 14.91 6.62 8.83
CA THR A 52 15.74 5.52 8.32
C THR A 52 15.16 4.16 8.70
N GLY A 53 14.84 3.97 9.99
CA GLY A 53 14.28 2.70 10.49
C GLY A 53 12.95 2.34 9.84
N VAL A 54 12.03 3.31 9.73
CA VAL A 54 10.72 3.07 9.11
C VAL A 54 10.85 2.86 7.59
N THR A 55 11.79 3.55 6.92
CA THR A 55 12.05 3.31 5.49
C THR A 55 12.56 1.90 5.24
N LEU A 56 13.48 1.39 6.07
CA LEU A 56 13.93 0.00 5.97
C LEU A 56 12.79 -1.00 6.21
N ALA A 57 11.95 -0.76 7.22
CA ALA A 57 10.76 -1.57 7.47
C ALA A 57 9.75 -1.52 6.31
N SER A 58 9.69 -0.40 5.59
CA SER A 58 8.75 -0.20 4.47
C SER A 58 8.99 -1.17 3.31
N PHE A 59 10.21 -1.65 3.08
CA PHE A 59 10.48 -2.63 2.03
C PHE A 59 9.79 -3.96 2.29
N ALA A 60 9.86 -4.45 3.54
CA ALA A 60 9.15 -5.66 3.95
C ALA A 60 7.63 -5.46 3.87
N LEU A 61 7.14 -4.31 4.34
CA LEU A 61 5.71 -3.98 4.27
C LEU A 61 5.20 -3.90 2.82
N PHE A 62 5.97 -3.27 1.92
CA PHE A 62 5.64 -3.18 0.51
C PHE A 62 5.50 -4.57 -0.10
N ALA A 63 6.47 -5.46 0.16
CA ALA A 63 6.45 -6.82 -0.36
C ALA A 63 5.20 -7.59 0.10
N VAL A 64 4.85 -7.50 1.39
CA VAL A 64 3.64 -8.15 1.95
C VAL A 64 2.37 -7.61 1.28
N ILE A 65 2.23 -6.30 1.16
CA ILE A 65 1.06 -5.67 0.54
C ILE A 65 0.98 -6.05 -0.95
N ALA A 66 2.08 -5.98 -1.68
CA ALA A 66 2.19 -6.37 -3.08
C ALA A 66 1.77 -7.82 -3.32
N MET A 67 2.29 -8.76 -2.52
CA MET A 67 1.92 -10.18 -2.58
C MET A 67 0.43 -10.40 -2.29
N SER A 68 -0.13 -9.67 -1.32
CA SER A 68 -1.56 -9.78 -0.98
C SER A 68 -2.49 -9.35 -2.13
N ALA A 69 -2.08 -8.36 -2.94
CA ALA A 69 -2.84 -7.91 -4.11
C ALA A 69 -2.95 -9.01 -5.18
N PHE A 70 -1.91 -9.82 -5.35
CA PHE A 70 -1.95 -11.00 -6.23
C PHE A 70 -2.73 -12.17 -5.61
N HIS A 71 -2.78 -12.29 -4.29
CA HIS A 71 -3.55 -13.34 -3.61
C HIS A 71 -5.07 -13.08 -3.56
N ALA A 72 -5.51 -11.84 -3.79
CA ALA A 72 -6.92 -11.48 -3.78
C ALA A 72 -7.73 -12.25 -4.83
N ARG A 73 -9.00 -12.58 -4.53
CA ARG A 73 -9.89 -13.30 -5.47
C ARG A 73 -10.32 -12.47 -6.69
N SER A 74 -10.34 -11.14 -6.56
CA SER A 74 -10.66 -10.21 -7.65
C SER A 74 -9.85 -8.92 -7.52
N PRO A 75 -9.56 -8.22 -8.64
CA PRO A 75 -8.87 -6.93 -8.61
C PRO A 75 -9.61 -5.88 -7.79
N THR A 76 -10.94 -5.84 -7.91
CA THR A 76 -11.79 -4.91 -7.13
C THR A 76 -11.66 -5.14 -5.63
N ARG A 77 -11.64 -6.41 -5.19
CA ARG A 77 -11.47 -6.73 -3.77
C ARG A 77 -10.09 -6.34 -3.26
N ALA A 78 -9.04 -6.46 -4.09
CA ALA A 78 -7.71 -5.97 -3.75
C ALA A 78 -7.74 -4.46 -3.47
N TRP A 79 -8.29 -3.67 -4.40
CA TRP A 79 -8.39 -2.22 -4.25
C TRP A 79 -9.21 -1.79 -3.02
N ILE A 80 -10.35 -2.44 -2.75
CA ILE A 80 -11.16 -2.12 -1.56
C ILE A 80 -10.35 -2.33 -0.28
N ILE A 81 -9.67 -3.48 -0.16
CA ILE A 81 -8.85 -3.77 1.03
C ILE A 81 -7.72 -2.75 1.15
N MET A 82 -7.08 -2.40 0.03
CA MET A 82 -5.99 -1.43 -0.01
C MET A 82 -6.44 -0.03 0.42
N ILE A 83 -7.59 0.44 -0.05
CA ILE A 83 -8.17 1.72 0.37
C ILE A 83 -8.49 1.70 1.86
N LEU A 84 -9.11 0.63 2.36
CA LEU A 84 -9.41 0.50 3.78
C LEU A 84 -8.14 0.49 4.65
N LEU A 85 -7.07 -0.17 4.19
CA LEU A 85 -5.79 -0.21 4.88
C LEU A 85 -5.04 1.14 4.84
N ALA A 86 -5.31 1.97 3.84
CA ALA A 86 -4.76 3.32 3.74
C ALA A 86 -5.41 4.32 4.72
N LEU A 87 -6.64 4.05 5.19
CA LEU A 87 -7.38 4.98 6.05
C LEU A 87 -6.67 5.27 7.39
N PRO A 88 -6.25 4.28 8.20
CA PRO A 88 -5.58 4.54 9.47
C PRO A 88 -4.30 5.40 9.36
N PRO A 89 -3.32 5.09 8.48
CA PRO A 89 -2.11 5.93 8.37
C PRO A 89 -2.42 7.32 7.80
N ALA A 90 -3.43 7.45 6.92
CA ALA A 90 -3.86 8.76 6.43
C ALA A 90 -4.45 9.62 7.56
N LEU A 91 -5.36 9.06 8.35
CA LEU A 91 -5.97 9.76 9.50
C LEU A 91 -4.92 10.11 10.56
N LEU A 92 -3.98 9.20 10.82
CA LEU A 92 -2.85 9.48 11.72
C LEU A 92 -1.99 10.63 11.19
N LEU A 93 -1.66 10.63 9.90
CA LEU A 93 -0.85 11.69 9.32
C LEU A 93 -1.53 13.06 9.39
N LEU A 94 -2.85 13.10 9.15
CA LEU A 94 -3.67 14.31 9.31
C LEU A 94 -3.67 14.80 10.76
N ALA A 95 -3.88 13.90 11.72
CA ALA A 95 -3.85 14.24 13.15
C ALA A 95 -2.48 14.75 13.63
N LEU A 96 -1.40 14.32 12.99
CA LEU A 96 -0.03 14.76 13.30
C LEU A 96 0.41 16.04 12.55
N SER A 97 -0.38 16.49 11.56
CA SER A 97 -0.12 17.70 10.78
C SER A 97 -0.64 18.98 11.41
N GLU A 98 -1.45 18.87 12.47
CA GLU A 98 -1.85 19.98 13.33
C GLU A 98 -0.89 20.16 14.53
#